data_AF-A0A2R6MBC3-F1
#
_entry.id   AF-A0A2R6MBC3-F1
#
_cell.length_a   1.000
_cell.length_b   1.000
_cell.length_c   1.000
_cell.angle_alpha   90.00
_cell.angle_beta   90.00
_cell.angle_gamma   90.00
#
_symmetry.space_group_name_H-M   'P 1'
#
loop_
_entity.id
_entity.type
_entity.pdbx_description
1 polymer ?
#
loop_
_entity_poly.entity_id
_entity_poly.type
_entity_poly.pdbx_seq_one_letter_code
_entity_poly.pdbx_strand_id
1 'polypeptide(L)'
;MTLVTEVRLRRILDSRGNPTVEAEVTTESGGFGRAAAPSGASTGAHEATSLPAGEAIASAREHAVPRIEGQVYAGDQRSVDAALRAADGTESFDEIGANSAVAISMAAATAAADTLGAPLYQHLGGAFRGNEFPTPLGNVIGGGEHAADATHIQEFLAAPVGAPSVADAVFANARVHAAVGEILADRDVPAAKGDEGAWAPAIDDGEAFEIVDQATGQIADEVGFDIGFGLDVAATELYDADGDDEGVYRYGDTERTPDEQIEYVANLVDEYDLVYVEDPLDEEDFDG
;
A
#
# COMPACT_ATOMS: atom_id res chain seq x y z
N MET A 1 -4.70 -29.09 -16.49
CA MET A 1 -5.84 -28.25 -16.92
C MET A 1 -6.18 -27.32 -15.78
N THR A 2 -6.40 -26.05 -16.11
CA THR A 2 -6.61 -24.97 -15.14
C THR A 2 -8.10 -24.66 -14.92
N LEU A 3 -9.02 -25.55 -15.30
CA LEU A 3 -10.46 -25.36 -15.06
C LEU A 3 -10.68 -25.21 -13.55
N VAL A 4 -11.37 -24.16 -13.11
CA VAL A 4 -11.67 -23.95 -11.70
C VAL A 4 -12.71 -24.98 -11.26
N THR A 5 -12.42 -25.75 -10.23
CA THR A 5 -13.33 -26.78 -9.70
C THR A 5 -13.93 -26.43 -8.35
N GLU A 6 -13.28 -25.55 -7.59
CA GLU A 6 -13.76 -25.15 -6.27
C GLU A 6 -13.26 -23.73 -5.93
N VAL A 7 -14.16 -22.92 -5.37
CA VAL A 7 -13.89 -21.61 -4.77
C VAL A 7 -14.44 -21.61 -3.34
N ARG A 8 -13.55 -21.45 -2.36
CA ARG A 8 -13.95 -21.32 -0.94
C ARG A 8 -13.67 -19.92 -0.45
N LEU A 9 -14.64 -19.36 0.28
CA LEU A 9 -14.52 -18.05 0.92
C LEU A 9 -14.64 -18.20 2.44
N ARG A 10 -13.79 -17.49 3.19
CA ARG A 10 -13.85 -17.41 4.65
C ARG A 10 -13.51 -16.03 5.15
N ARG A 11 -13.96 -15.74 6.37
CA ARG A 11 -13.60 -14.53 7.11
C ARG A 11 -12.32 -14.78 7.89
N ILE A 12 -11.36 -13.87 7.78
CA ILE A 12 -10.13 -13.83 8.58
C ILE A 12 -9.97 -12.44 9.21
N LEU A 13 -8.88 -12.21 9.93
CA LEU A 13 -8.51 -10.90 10.48
C LEU A 13 -7.31 -10.35 9.71
N ASP A 14 -7.30 -9.04 9.45
CA ASP A 14 -6.15 -8.30 8.93
C ASP A 14 -5.15 -7.94 10.06
N SER A 15 -4.11 -7.16 9.73
CA SER A 15 -3.07 -6.72 10.68
C SER A 15 -3.61 -5.83 11.81
N ARG A 16 -4.73 -5.14 11.60
CA ARG A 16 -5.40 -4.28 12.60
C ARG A 16 -6.47 -5.03 13.39
N GLY A 17 -6.67 -6.31 13.07
CA GLY A 17 -7.68 -7.15 13.72
C GLY A 17 -9.09 -6.95 13.16
N ASN A 18 -9.24 -6.29 12.01
CA ASN A 18 -10.53 -6.12 11.35
C ASN A 18 -10.88 -7.34 10.49
N PRO A 19 -12.17 -7.71 10.39
CA PRO A 19 -12.61 -8.79 9.51
C PRO A 19 -12.37 -8.49 8.03
N THR A 20 -11.68 -9.40 7.31
CA THR A 20 -11.54 -9.36 5.85
C THR A 20 -11.89 -10.71 5.19
N VAL A 21 -11.89 -10.75 3.85
CA VAL A 21 -12.22 -11.91 3.02
C VAL A 21 -10.94 -12.64 2.58
N GLU A 22 -10.89 -13.95 2.79
CA GLU A 22 -9.90 -14.85 2.19
C GLU A 22 -10.60 -15.83 1.23
N ALA A 23 -10.01 -15.99 0.05
CA ALA A 23 -10.44 -16.94 -0.97
C ALA A 23 -9.41 -18.05 -1.17
N GLU A 24 -9.89 -19.26 -1.42
CA GLU A 24 -9.12 -20.39 -1.94
C GLU A 24 -9.73 -20.84 -3.27
N VAL A 25 -8.87 -21.09 -4.26
CA VAL A 25 -9.26 -21.61 -5.58
C VAL A 25 -8.50 -22.90 -5.86
N THR A 26 -9.22 -23.93 -6.32
CA THR A 26 -8.63 -25.20 -6.75
C THR A 26 -8.93 -25.46 -8.22
N THR A 27 -7.94 -25.93 -8.98
CA THR A 27 -8.10 -26.33 -10.38
C THR A 27 -8.29 -27.83 -10.54
N GLU A 28 -8.81 -28.25 -11.70
CA GLU A 28 -9.03 -29.66 -12.06
C GLU A 28 -7.75 -30.52 -11.97
N SER A 29 -6.58 -29.94 -12.22
CA SER A 29 -5.30 -30.64 -12.07
C SER A 29 -4.66 -30.52 -10.68
N GLY A 30 -5.42 -30.04 -9.70
CA GLY A 30 -5.01 -29.95 -8.30
C GLY A 30 -4.15 -28.74 -7.98
N GLY A 31 -4.06 -27.75 -8.86
CA GLY A 31 -3.39 -26.49 -8.53
C GLY A 31 -4.21 -25.71 -7.51
N PHE A 32 -3.52 -25.09 -6.55
CA PHE A 32 -4.14 -24.43 -5.41
C PHE A 32 -3.63 -23.00 -5.25
N GLY A 33 -4.54 -22.07 -4.97
CA GLY A 33 -4.21 -20.68 -4.69
C GLY A 33 -5.03 -20.14 -3.54
N ARG A 34 -4.42 -19.28 -2.73
CA ARG A 34 -5.06 -18.62 -1.60
C ARG A 34 -4.64 -17.15 -1.55
N ALA A 35 -5.60 -16.27 -1.37
CA ALA A 35 -5.37 -14.84 -1.24
C ALA A 35 -6.40 -14.21 -0.32
N ALA A 36 -6.01 -13.12 0.34
CA ALA A 36 -6.88 -12.32 1.18
C ALA A 36 -6.93 -10.88 0.67
N ALA A 37 -8.07 -10.22 0.85
CA ALA A 37 -8.21 -8.82 0.51
C ALA A 37 -7.54 -7.95 1.59
N PRO A 38 -6.65 -7.02 1.21
CA PRO A 38 -6.18 -5.98 2.12
C PRO A 38 -7.34 -5.00 2.44
N SER A 39 -7.14 -4.15 3.45
CA SER A 39 -8.08 -3.09 3.83
C SER A 39 -7.30 -1.84 4.25
N GLY A 40 -7.43 -0.75 3.48
CA GLY A 40 -6.83 0.56 3.78
C GLY A 40 -7.46 1.21 5.02
N ALA A 41 -6.73 2.14 5.65
CA ALA A 41 -7.23 2.97 6.75
C ALA A 41 -7.95 4.21 6.20
N SER A 42 -7.26 4.96 5.34
CA SER A 42 -7.85 5.92 4.42
C SER A 42 -8.24 5.20 3.13
N THR A 43 -9.40 5.53 2.59
CA THR A 43 -9.91 5.00 1.32
C THR A 43 -10.32 6.19 0.47
N GLY A 44 -9.72 6.32 -0.72
CA GLY A 44 -10.04 7.42 -1.62
C GLY A 44 -11.50 7.40 -2.05
N ALA A 45 -12.06 8.58 -2.38
CA ALA A 45 -13.49 8.72 -2.69
C ALA A 45 -13.95 7.88 -3.90
N HIS A 46 -13.01 7.54 -4.80
CA HIS A 46 -13.26 6.85 -6.07
C HIS A 46 -12.84 5.36 -6.04
N GLU A 47 -12.52 4.81 -4.87
CA GLU A 47 -12.16 3.39 -4.73
C GLU A 47 -13.33 2.43 -4.98
N ALA A 48 -13.01 1.19 -5.35
CA ALA A 48 -14.00 0.13 -5.44
C ALA A 48 -14.53 -0.25 -4.04
N THR A 49 -15.85 -0.39 -3.92
CA THR A 49 -16.55 -0.56 -2.65
C THR A 49 -16.23 -1.90 -1.99
N SER A 50 -15.62 -1.85 -0.81
CA SER A 50 -15.47 -3.02 0.07
C SER A 50 -16.72 -3.19 0.93
N LEU A 51 -17.31 -4.39 0.91
CA LEU A 51 -18.46 -4.72 1.75
C LEU A 51 -18.02 -5.34 3.10
N PRO A 52 -18.85 -5.30 4.16
CA PRO A 52 -18.59 -6.07 5.37
C PRO A 52 -18.31 -7.54 5.03
N ALA A 53 -17.21 -8.11 5.53
CA ALA A 53 -16.72 -9.42 5.07
C ALA A 53 -17.76 -10.55 5.07
N GLY A 54 -18.73 -10.55 6.00
CA GLY A 54 -19.83 -11.52 5.98
C GLY A 54 -20.78 -11.37 4.79
N GLU A 55 -21.13 -10.14 4.45
CA GLU A 55 -22.00 -9.79 3.35
C GLU A 55 -21.31 -10.04 2.02
N ALA A 56 -20.07 -9.57 1.87
CA ALA A 56 -19.22 -9.83 0.70
C ALA A 56 -19.14 -11.33 0.39
N ILE A 57 -18.86 -12.16 1.40
CA ILE A 57 -18.76 -13.62 1.24
C ILE A 57 -20.10 -14.24 0.85
N ALA A 58 -21.20 -13.81 1.47
CA ALA A 58 -22.52 -14.33 1.16
C ALA A 58 -22.92 -14.00 -0.27
N SER A 59 -22.74 -12.74 -0.68
CA SER A 59 -23.05 -12.25 -2.02
C SER A 59 -22.18 -12.93 -3.09
N ALA A 60 -20.86 -13.00 -2.88
CA ALA A 60 -19.96 -13.67 -3.82
C ALA A 60 -20.27 -15.18 -3.97
N ARG A 61 -20.69 -15.87 -2.91
CA ARG A 61 -21.15 -17.27 -3.00
C ARG A 61 -22.41 -17.42 -3.84
N GLU A 62 -23.32 -16.45 -3.78
CA GLU A 62 -24.57 -16.48 -4.54
C GLU A 62 -24.36 -16.09 -6.00
N HIS A 63 -23.57 -15.06 -6.26
CA HIS A 63 -23.46 -14.43 -7.57
C HIS A 63 -22.17 -14.79 -8.32
N ALA A 64 -21.02 -14.78 -7.66
CA ALA A 64 -19.73 -14.98 -8.33
C ALA A 64 -19.37 -16.47 -8.50
N VAL A 65 -19.42 -17.25 -7.43
CA VAL A 65 -18.97 -18.66 -7.42
C VAL A 65 -19.63 -19.52 -8.53
N PRO A 66 -20.96 -19.46 -8.76
CA PRO A 66 -21.60 -20.25 -9.82
C PRO A 66 -21.17 -19.88 -11.24
N ARG A 67 -20.63 -18.67 -11.45
CA ARG A 67 -20.12 -18.20 -12.73
C ARG A 67 -18.65 -18.56 -12.95
N ILE A 68 -17.97 -19.08 -11.93
CA ILE A 68 -16.55 -19.42 -11.95
C ILE A 68 -16.36 -20.93 -11.94
N GLU A 69 -16.96 -21.63 -10.97
CA GLU A 69 -16.80 -23.07 -10.81
C GLU A 69 -17.31 -23.85 -12.03
N GLY A 70 -16.42 -24.62 -12.65
CA GLY A 70 -16.69 -25.39 -13.86
C GLY A 70 -16.93 -24.55 -15.12
N GLN A 71 -16.81 -23.22 -15.05
CA GLN A 71 -17.08 -22.31 -16.17
C GLN A 71 -15.81 -21.66 -16.72
N VAL A 72 -14.86 -21.28 -15.84
CA VAL A 72 -13.67 -20.53 -16.23
C VAL A 72 -12.38 -21.31 -15.97
N TYR A 73 -11.34 -20.95 -16.71
CA TYR A 73 -10.00 -21.50 -16.56
C TYR A 73 -9.12 -20.47 -15.86
N ALA A 74 -8.54 -20.82 -14.71
CA ALA A 74 -7.68 -19.94 -13.94
C ALA A 74 -6.47 -19.42 -14.74
N GLY A 75 -5.99 -20.19 -15.72
CA GLY A 75 -4.92 -19.79 -16.63
C GLY A 75 -5.32 -18.69 -17.62
N ASP A 76 -6.61 -18.39 -17.77
CA ASP A 76 -7.13 -17.22 -18.46
C ASP A 76 -7.67 -16.22 -17.43
N GLN A 77 -6.76 -15.45 -16.83
CA GLN A 77 -7.08 -14.49 -15.78
C GLN A 77 -8.17 -13.49 -16.21
N ARG A 78 -8.18 -13.08 -17.48
CA ARG A 78 -9.20 -12.16 -18.01
C ARG A 78 -10.59 -12.78 -17.97
N SER A 79 -10.71 -14.09 -18.19
CA SER A 79 -11.98 -14.80 -18.08
C SER A 79 -12.50 -14.85 -16.64
N VAL A 80 -11.60 -15.01 -15.66
CA VAL A 80 -11.95 -14.97 -14.23
C VAL A 80 -12.43 -13.57 -13.84
N ASP A 81 -11.67 -12.54 -14.19
CA ASP A 81 -12.01 -11.16 -13.84
C ASP A 81 -13.29 -10.69 -14.56
N ALA A 82 -13.50 -11.11 -15.81
CA ALA A 82 -14.75 -10.83 -16.53
C ALA A 82 -15.96 -11.53 -15.89
N ALA A 83 -15.80 -12.76 -15.38
CA ALA A 83 -16.85 -13.45 -14.64
C ALA A 83 -17.19 -12.74 -13.32
N LEU A 84 -16.18 -12.22 -12.61
CA LEU A 84 -16.37 -11.42 -11.40
C LEU A 84 -17.11 -10.10 -11.70
N ARG A 85 -16.67 -9.35 -12.72
CA ARG A 85 -17.39 -8.13 -13.13
C ARG A 85 -18.83 -8.39 -13.57
N ALA A 86 -19.06 -9.48 -14.31
CA ALA A 86 -20.40 -9.85 -14.75
C ALA A 86 -21.28 -10.42 -13.62
N ALA A 87 -20.66 -10.94 -12.55
CA ALA A 87 -21.37 -11.36 -11.34
C ALA A 87 -21.87 -10.17 -10.55
N ASP A 88 -21.06 -9.11 -10.48
CA ASP A 88 -21.36 -7.88 -9.79
C ASP A 88 -22.35 -6.98 -10.56
N GLY A 89 -21.99 -6.59 -11.79
CA GLY A 89 -22.84 -5.77 -12.66
C GLY A 89 -22.85 -4.27 -12.34
N THR A 90 -22.10 -3.79 -11.36
CA THR A 90 -21.92 -2.37 -11.04
C THR A 90 -20.55 -1.86 -11.51
N GLU A 91 -20.32 -0.55 -11.40
CA GLU A 91 -19.01 0.04 -11.73
C GLU A 91 -17.98 -0.16 -10.61
N SER A 92 -18.43 -0.24 -9.35
CA SER A 92 -17.57 -0.17 -8.16
C SER A 92 -17.58 -1.44 -7.29
N PHE A 93 -18.12 -2.55 -7.77
CA PHE A 93 -18.26 -3.79 -7.01
C PHE A 93 -19.22 -3.74 -5.80
N ASP A 94 -20.29 -2.94 -5.91
CA ASP A 94 -21.24 -2.74 -4.80
C ASP A 94 -22.09 -3.98 -4.46
N GLU A 95 -22.21 -4.95 -5.37
CA GLU A 95 -23.03 -6.14 -5.16
C GLU A 95 -22.24 -7.27 -4.50
N ILE A 96 -21.08 -7.66 -5.06
CA ILE A 96 -20.28 -8.78 -4.52
C ILE A 96 -19.19 -8.33 -3.55
N GLY A 97 -18.87 -7.03 -3.53
CA GLY A 97 -17.78 -6.43 -2.78
C GLY A 97 -16.43 -6.57 -3.48
N ALA A 98 -15.72 -5.46 -3.60
CA ALA A 98 -14.37 -5.39 -4.16
C ALA A 98 -13.40 -6.34 -3.44
N ASN A 99 -13.54 -6.48 -2.12
CA ASN A 99 -12.78 -7.40 -1.29
C ASN A 99 -13.00 -8.88 -1.64
N SER A 100 -14.22 -9.32 -1.95
CA SER A 100 -14.43 -10.68 -2.48
C SER A 100 -13.85 -10.84 -3.88
N ALA A 101 -14.03 -9.84 -4.74
CA ALA A 101 -13.56 -9.90 -6.12
C ALA A 101 -12.03 -10.02 -6.20
N VAL A 102 -11.30 -9.16 -5.48
CA VAL A 102 -9.83 -9.18 -5.47
C VAL A 102 -9.28 -10.47 -4.84
N ALA A 103 -9.89 -10.96 -3.76
CA ALA A 103 -9.46 -12.20 -3.12
C ALA A 103 -9.60 -13.39 -4.08
N ILE A 104 -10.74 -13.52 -4.78
CA ILE A 104 -10.96 -14.60 -5.76
C ILE A 104 -10.00 -14.44 -6.95
N SER A 105 -9.86 -13.23 -7.48
CA SER A 105 -8.99 -12.95 -8.64
C SER A 105 -7.53 -13.35 -8.36
N MET A 106 -6.97 -12.93 -7.22
CA MET A 106 -5.60 -13.25 -6.82
C MET A 106 -5.41 -14.74 -6.48
N ALA A 107 -6.41 -15.37 -5.83
CA ALA A 107 -6.37 -16.80 -5.56
C ALA A 107 -6.40 -17.62 -6.85
N ALA A 108 -7.17 -17.21 -7.86
CA ALA A 108 -7.19 -17.86 -9.17
C ALA A 108 -5.84 -17.73 -9.90
N ALA A 109 -5.23 -16.54 -9.91
CA ALA A 109 -3.90 -16.34 -10.49
C ALA A 109 -2.85 -17.25 -9.83
N THR A 110 -2.92 -17.37 -8.50
CA THR A 110 -2.03 -18.24 -7.72
C THR A 110 -2.27 -19.72 -8.05
N ALA A 111 -3.52 -20.15 -8.14
CA ALA A 111 -3.87 -21.53 -8.48
C ALA A 111 -3.44 -21.89 -9.92
N ALA A 112 -3.51 -20.93 -10.84
CA ALA A 112 -3.01 -21.10 -12.21
C ALA A 112 -1.48 -21.24 -12.25
N ALA A 113 -0.75 -20.38 -11.53
CA ALA A 113 0.70 -20.45 -11.40
C ALA A 113 1.14 -21.80 -10.81
N ASP A 114 0.47 -22.25 -9.75
CA ASP A 114 0.71 -23.55 -9.11
C ASP A 114 0.41 -24.73 -10.06
N THR A 115 -0.71 -24.68 -10.80
CA THR A 115 -1.03 -25.70 -11.82
C THR A 115 0.07 -25.82 -12.88
N LEU A 116 0.73 -24.71 -13.21
CA LEU A 116 1.80 -24.64 -14.22
C LEU A 116 3.18 -24.98 -13.65
N GLY A 117 3.32 -25.06 -12.32
CA GLY A 117 4.62 -25.21 -11.65
C GLY A 117 5.53 -23.99 -11.83
N ALA A 118 4.93 -22.79 -11.97
CA ALA A 118 5.64 -21.54 -12.17
C ALA A 118 5.46 -20.60 -10.97
N PRO A 119 6.48 -19.82 -10.58
CA PRO A 119 6.31 -18.70 -9.67
C PRO A 119 5.24 -17.71 -10.17
N LEU A 120 4.45 -17.13 -9.25
CA LEU A 120 3.35 -16.22 -9.59
C LEU A 120 3.81 -15.04 -10.45
N TYR A 121 4.94 -14.41 -10.13
CA TYR A 121 5.46 -13.28 -10.92
C TYR A 121 5.79 -13.67 -12.37
N GLN A 122 6.21 -14.91 -12.63
CA GLN A 122 6.45 -15.41 -13.99
C GLN A 122 5.13 -15.76 -14.69
N HIS A 123 4.16 -16.28 -13.95
CA HIS A 123 2.82 -16.54 -14.48
C HIS A 123 2.13 -15.25 -14.93
N LEU A 124 2.11 -14.23 -14.06
CA LEU A 124 1.57 -12.91 -14.37
C LEU A 124 2.39 -12.20 -15.44
N GLY A 125 3.70 -12.44 -15.43
CA GLY A 125 4.63 -11.62 -16.16
C GLY A 125 5.17 -12.13 -17.48
N GLY A 126 5.05 -13.42 -17.71
CA GLY A 126 5.75 -14.10 -18.78
C GLY A 126 7.20 -14.41 -18.41
N ALA A 127 7.80 -15.25 -19.24
CA ALA A 127 9.13 -15.82 -18.99
C ALA A 127 10.30 -14.82 -19.09
N PHE A 128 10.07 -13.63 -19.67
CA PHE A 128 11.12 -12.66 -20.01
C PHE A 128 10.99 -11.32 -19.26
N ARG A 129 10.46 -11.33 -18.04
CA ARG A 129 10.28 -10.11 -17.20
C ARG A 129 11.58 -9.40 -16.80
N GLY A 130 12.75 -9.94 -17.13
CA GLY A 130 14.05 -9.33 -16.79
C GLY A 130 14.55 -9.71 -15.40
N ASN A 131 15.60 -9.01 -14.94
CA ASN A 131 16.24 -9.19 -13.62
C ASN A 131 16.02 -7.96 -12.72
N GLU A 132 14.97 -7.19 -13.00
CA GLU A 132 14.64 -5.97 -12.26
C GLU A 132 13.86 -6.30 -10.99
N PHE A 133 14.07 -5.51 -9.94
CA PHE A 133 13.33 -5.58 -8.69
C PHE A 133 12.87 -4.16 -8.33
N PRO A 134 11.72 -4.01 -7.66
CA PRO A 134 11.28 -2.69 -7.20
C PRO A 134 12.22 -2.18 -6.11
N THR A 135 12.54 -0.89 -6.11
CA THR A 135 13.18 -0.24 -4.97
C THR A 135 12.16 -0.21 -3.83
N PRO A 136 12.40 -0.90 -2.70
CA PRO A 136 11.46 -0.90 -1.59
C PRO A 136 11.51 0.46 -0.89
N LEU A 137 10.38 1.16 -0.82
CA LEU A 137 10.22 2.31 0.05
C LEU A 137 9.90 1.78 1.46
N GLY A 138 10.73 2.16 2.44
CA GLY A 138 10.56 1.74 3.82
C GLY A 138 10.07 2.91 4.67
N ASN A 139 8.80 2.88 5.10
CA ASN A 139 8.29 3.84 6.06
C ASN A 139 9.02 3.70 7.40
N VAL A 140 9.69 4.77 7.85
CA VAL A 140 10.52 4.79 9.07
C VAL A 140 9.96 5.68 10.17
N ILE A 141 9.28 6.77 9.82
CA ILE A 141 8.54 7.64 10.74
C ILE A 141 7.14 7.87 10.14
N GLY A 142 6.11 7.64 10.95
CA GLY A 142 4.71 7.88 10.57
C GLY A 142 4.05 8.97 11.40
N GLY A 143 3.21 9.77 10.74
CA GLY A 143 2.41 10.86 11.31
C GLY A 143 1.01 10.95 10.71
N GLY A 144 0.42 12.15 10.71
CA GLY A 144 -0.92 12.40 10.21
C GLY A 144 -1.98 11.52 10.90
N GLU A 145 -2.90 10.96 10.11
CA GLU A 145 -3.93 10.03 10.59
C GLU A 145 -3.37 8.76 11.26
N HIS A 146 -2.10 8.41 10.99
CA HIS A 146 -1.46 7.28 11.66
C HIS A 146 -1.01 7.60 13.09
N ALA A 147 -0.87 8.88 13.47
CA ALA A 147 -0.47 9.31 14.81
C ALA A 147 -0.86 10.78 15.14
N ALA A 148 -1.97 10.96 15.87
CA ALA A 148 -2.59 12.26 16.17
C ALA A 148 -1.73 13.31 16.92
N ASP A 149 -0.63 12.91 17.59
CA ASP A 149 0.27 13.83 18.31
C ASP A 149 1.68 13.90 17.65
N ALA A 150 1.82 13.45 16.40
CA ALA A 150 3.10 13.32 15.68
C ALA A 150 3.26 14.39 14.56
N THR A 151 4.05 14.07 13.55
CA THR A 151 4.27 14.87 12.34
C THR A 151 2.96 15.09 11.57
N HIS A 152 2.86 16.18 10.82
CA HIS A 152 1.71 16.41 9.92
C HIS A 152 1.81 15.53 8.68
N ILE A 153 3.03 15.40 8.13
CA ILE A 153 3.30 14.51 7.00
C ILE A 153 3.06 13.06 7.45
N GLN A 154 2.35 12.29 6.62
CA GLN A 154 1.90 10.95 6.96
C GLN A 154 3.04 9.93 7.00
N GLU A 155 3.95 9.96 6.01
CA GLU A 155 5.06 9.00 5.95
C GLU A 155 6.39 9.63 5.54
N PHE A 156 7.45 9.25 6.26
CA PHE A 156 8.83 9.53 5.92
C PHE A 156 9.52 8.22 5.54
N LEU A 157 10.02 8.16 4.31
CA LEU A 157 10.40 6.93 3.63
C LEU A 157 11.91 6.85 3.38
N ALA A 158 12.51 5.71 3.68
CA ALA A 158 13.85 5.36 3.22
C ALA A 158 13.79 4.64 1.86
N ALA A 159 14.62 5.05 0.90
CA ALA A 159 14.62 4.53 -0.45
C ALA A 159 16.04 4.10 -0.87
N PRO A 160 16.40 2.81 -0.81
CA PRO A 160 17.76 2.31 -1.09
C PRO A 160 18.04 2.23 -2.60
N VAL A 161 18.06 3.37 -3.27
CA VAL A 161 18.15 3.53 -4.73
C VAL A 161 19.46 3.00 -5.33
N GLY A 162 20.54 2.96 -4.56
CA GLY A 162 21.84 2.45 -5.00
C GLY A 162 22.05 0.95 -4.77
N ALA A 163 21.07 0.24 -4.20
CA ALA A 163 21.26 -1.13 -3.74
C ALA A 163 21.56 -2.11 -4.90
N PRO A 164 22.56 -3.00 -4.77
CA PRO A 164 22.93 -3.94 -5.83
C PRO A 164 21.98 -5.16 -5.93
N SER A 165 21.10 -5.35 -4.94
CA SER A 165 20.09 -6.41 -4.93
C SER A 165 18.89 -6.06 -4.05
N VAL A 166 17.76 -6.72 -4.28
CA VAL A 166 16.56 -6.59 -3.42
C VAL A 166 16.84 -6.98 -1.97
N ALA A 167 17.75 -7.94 -1.74
CA ALA A 167 18.11 -8.34 -0.39
C ALA A 167 18.85 -7.19 0.31
N ASP A 168 19.86 -6.62 -0.35
CA ASP A 168 20.63 -5.49 0.21
C ASP A 168 19.73 -4.28 0.47
N ALA A 169 18.79 -4.00 -0.44
CA ALA A 169 17.78 -2.96 -0.28
C ALA A 169 16.90 -3.17 0.98
N VAL A 170 16.32 -4.36 1.14
CA VAL A 170 15.45 -4.68 2.29
C VAL A 170 16.22 -4.63 3.61
N PHE A 171 17.44 -5.18 3.64
CA PHE A 171 18.27 -5.16 4.85
C PHE A 171 18.78 -3.75 5.18
N ALA A 172 19.03 -2.90 4.18
CA ALA A 172 19.36 -1.50 4.41
C ALA A 172 18.17 -0.74 5.03
N ASN A 173 16.95 -0.87 4.49
CA ASN A 173 15.75 -0.25 5.08
C ASN A 173 15.52 -0.70 6.53
N ALA A 174 15.69 -2.00 6.83
CA ALA A 174 15.58 -2.49 8.19
C ALA A 174 16.60 -1.86 9.14
N ARG A 175 17.81 -1.54 8.65
CA ARG A 175 18.85 -0.84 9.44
C ARG A 175 18.54 0.64 9.60
N VAL A 176 18.02 1.32 8.58
CA VAL A 176 17.56 2.71 8.70
C VAL A 176 16.44 2.80 9.74
N HIS A 177 15.44 1.91 9.68
CA HIS A 177 14.38 1.83 10.69
C HIS A 177 14.91 1.67 12.12
N ALA A 178 15.90 0.79 12.31
CA ALA A 178 16.55 0.61 13.61
C ALA A 178 17.33 1.86 14.05
N ALA A 179 18.09 2.48 13.14
CA ALA A 179 18.86 3.70 13.41
C ALA A 179 17.95 4.87 13.80
N VAL A 180 16.81 5.06 13.14
CA VAL A 180 15.78 6.05 13.54
C VAL A 180 15.33 5.79 14.98
N GLY A 181 15.05 4.54 15.35
CA GLY A 181 14.67 4.17 16.72
C GLY A 181 15.77 4.44 17.75
N GLU A 182 17.03 4.21 17.39
CA GLU A 182 18.20 4.53 18.24
C GLU A 182 18.37 6.05 18.42
N ILE A 183 18.25 6.84 17.35
CA ILE A 183 18.33 8.30 17.41
C ILE A 183 17.20 8.87 18.29
N LEU A 184 15.96 8.38 18.14
CA LEU A 184 14.84 8.78 18.99
C LEU A 184 15.11 8.47 20.46
N ALA A 185 15.64 7.28 20.76
CA ALA A 185 15.99 6.88 22.13
C ALA A 185 17.12 7.75 22.71
N ASP A 186 18.14 8.07 21.92
CA ASP A 186 19.25 8.93 22.33
C ASP A 186 18.81 10.39 22.57
N ARG A 187 17.75 10.84 21.89
CA ARG A 187 17.09 12.13 22.10
C ARG A 187 16.06 12.11 23.24
N ASP A 188 15.91 11.00 23.98
CA ASP A 188 14.88 10.79 25.02
C ASP A 188 13.44 11.00 24.49
N VAL A 189 13.19 10.75 23.20
CA VAL A 189 11.87 10.86 22.56
C VAL A 189 11.17 9.49 22.59
N PRO A 190 10.07 9.33 23.35
CA PRO A 190 9.31 8.08 23.35
C PRO A 190 8.58 7.89 22.01
N ALA A 191 8.71 6.69 21.43
CA ALA A 191 8.00 6.32 20.21
C ALA A 191 7.45 4.90 20.31
N ALA A 192 6.17 4.74 19.95
CA ALA A 192 5.58 3.44 19.64
C ALA A 192 5.72 3.16 18.13
N LYS A 193 5.18 2.05 17.67
CA LYS A 193 5.06 1.75 16.25
C LYS A 193 3.61 1.93 15.80
N GLY A 194 3.42 2.56 14.64
CA GLY A 194 2.11 2.68 13.99
C GLY A 194 1.66 1.40 13.31
N ASP A 195 0.53 1.47 12.58
CA ASP A 195 -0.10 0.34 11.90
C ASP A 195 0.82 -0.32 10.85
N GLU A 196 1.71 0.46 10.24
CA GLU A 196 2.67 -0.01 9.24
C GLU A 196 4.03 -0.44 9.83
N GLY A 197 4.21 -0.26 11.14
CA GLY A 197 5.45 -0.61 11.83
C GLY A 197 6.52 0.49 11.84
N ALA A 198 6.29 1.63 11.18
CA ALA A 198 7.08 2.85 11.32
C ALA A 198 7.03 3.39 12.76
N TRP A 199 8.05 4.14 13.18
CA TRP A 199 8.03 4.80 14.49
C TRP A 199 7.02 5.95 14.47
N ALA A 200 6.25 6.11 15.53
CA ALA A 200 5.28 7.19 15.71
C ALA A 200 5.67 8.08 16.91
N PRO A 201 6.74 8.90 16.79
CA PRO A 201 7.16 9.86 17.81
C PRO A 201 6.30 11.13 17.82
N ALA A 202 6.15 11.76 18.99
CA ALA A 202 5.53 13.07 19.12
C ALA A 202 6.56 14.19 18.87
N ILE A 203 6.89 14.44 17.60
CA ILE A 203 7.86 15.45 17.12
C ILE A 203 7.29 16.22 15.94
N ASP A 204 7.86 17.37 15.62
CA ASP A 204 7.48 18.12 14.41
C ASP A 204 8.14 17.57 13.13
N ASP A 205 7.64 18.04 11.97
CA ASP A 205 8.12 17.59 10.65
C ASP A 205 9.62 17.84 10.47
N GLY A 206 10.13 18.97 10.99
CA GLY A 206 11.55 19.34 10.87
C GLY A 206 12.46 18.39 11.64
N GLU A 207 12.08 18.05 12.88
CA GLU A 207 12.77 17.03 13.67
C GLU A 207 12.75 15.66 12.99
N ALA A 208 11.64 15.29 12.33
CA ALA A 208 11.55 14.05 11.57
C ALA A 208 12.50 14.04 10.37
N PHE A 209 12.55 15.13 9.59
CA PHE A 209 13.52 15.29 8.49
C PHE A 209 14.96 15.12 8.98
N GLU A 210 15.34 15.80 10.07
CA GLU A 210 16.69 15.69 10.65
C GLU A 210 17.05 14.25 11.04
N ILE A 211 16.11 13.53 11.67
CA ILE A 211 16.34 12.16 12.14
C ILE A 211 16.47 11.20 10.96
N VAL A 212 15.60 11.33 9.95
CA VAL A 212 15.61 10.45 8.79
C VAL A 212 16.84 10.70 7.92
N ASP A 213 17.20 11.96 7.65
CA ASP A 213 18.41 12.31 6.91
C ASP A 213 19.69 11.81 7.61
N GLN A 214 19.76 11.97 8.94
CA GLN A 214 20.86 11.44 9.74
C GLN A 214 20.93 9.90 9.62
N ALA A 215 19.80 9.20 9.71
CA ALA A 215 19.74 7.75 9.66
C ALA A 215 20.07 7.18 8.27
N THR A 216 19.52 7.75 7.20
CA THR A 216 19.79 7.32 5.82
C THR A 216 21.26 7.56 5.47
N GLY A 217 21.80 8.75 5.81
CA GLY A 217 23.22 9.08 5.59
C GLY A 217 24.17 8.14 6.33
N GLN A 218 23.93 7.87 7.61
CA GLN A 218 24.74 6.93 8.39
C GLN A 218 24.73 5.53 7.76
N ILE A 219 23.55 5.01 7.44
CA ILE A 219 23.45 3.65 6.91
C ILE A 219 24.03 3.57 5.49
N ALA A 220 23.84 4.60 4.66
CA ALA A 220 24.43 4.69 3.32
C ALA A 220 25.97 4.56 3.38
N ASP A 221 26.62 5.28 4.29
CA ASP A 221 28.07 5.18 4.54
C ASP A 221 28.48 3.76 4.97
N GLU A 222 27.67 3.10 5.79
CA GLU A 222 27.95 1.76 6.29
C GLU A 222 27.73 0.65 5.24
N VAL A 223 26.74 0.81 4.34
CA VAL A 223 26.45 -0.18 3.28
C VAL A 223 27.26 0.07 2.00
N GLY A 224 27.72 1.30 1.79
CA GLY A 224 28.51 1.69 0.62
C GLY A 224 27.68 1.87 -0.66
N PHE A 225 26.39 2.18 -0.53
CA PHE A 225 25.49 2.55 -1.63
C PHE A 225 24.45 3.56 -1.17
N ASP A 226 23.88 4.30 -2.12
CA ASP A 226 22.99 5.42 -1.84
C ASP A 226 21.63 4.96 -1.29
N ILE A 227 21.17 5.64 -0.24
CA ILE A 227 19.84 5.54 0.34
C ILE A 227 19.23 6.94 0.29
N GLY A 228 18.28 7.14 -0.61
CA GLY A 228 17.51 8.36 -0.73
C GLY A 228 16.37 8.42 0.28
N PHE A 229 15.68 9.55 0.25
CA PHE A 229 14.59 9.91 1.13
C PHE A 229 13.34 10.19 0.28
N GLY A 230 12.18 9.67 0.67
CA GLY A 230 10.90 10.04 0.09
C GLY A 230 9.84 10.39 1.13
N LEU A 231 8.72 10.93 0.67
CA LEU A 231 7.59 11.31 1.50
C LEU A 231 6.28 10.78 0.92
N ASP A 232 5.34 10.44 1.79
CA ASP A 232 3.91 10.50 1.51
C ASP A 232 3.32 11.63 2.36
N VAL A 233 2.88 12.69 1.69
CA VAL A 233 2.34 13.88 2.35
C VAL A 233 0.87 13.66 2.74
N ALA A 234 0.12 12.89 1.94
CA ALA A 234 -1.32 12.76 2.03
C ALA A 234 -2.05 14.11 2.22
N ALA A 235 -1.73 15.06 1.34
CA ALA A 235 -2.11 16.46 1.51
C ALA A 235 -3.62 16.70 1.51
N THR A 236 -4.43 15.80 0.95
CA THR A 236 -5.90 15.79 1.07
C THR A 236 -6.36 15.89 2.53
N GLU A 237 -5.72 15.16 3.45
CA GLU A 237 -6.08 15.18 4.89
C GLU A 237 -5.70 16.51 5.56
N LEU A 238 -4.79 17.26 4.94
CA LEU A 238 -4.34 18.57 5.40
C LEU A 238 -5.15 19.71 4.74
N TYR A 239 -5.92 19.43 3.70
CA TYR A 239 -6.64 20.42 2.92
C TYR A 239 -8.00 20.75 3.54
N ASP A 240 -8.24 22.03 3.84
CA ASP A 240 -9.54 22.49 4.33
C ASP A 240 -10.43 22.97 3.17
N ALA A 241 -11.34 22.08 2.75
CA ALA A 241 -12.34 22.37 1.73
C ALA A 241 -13.57 23.14 2.25
N ASP A 242 -13.87 23.12 3.56
CA ASP A 242 -15.17 23.50 4.13
C ASP A 242 -15.11 24.55 5.27
N GLY A 243 -13.93 25.06 5.64
CA GLY A 243 -13.75 26.01 6.73
C GLY A 243 -13.95 27.49 6.37
N ASP A 244 -13.73 28.39 7.35
CA ASP A 244 -13.90 29.84 7.17
C ASP A 244 -12.87 30.47 6.19
N ASP A 245 -11.73 29.79 6.00
CA ASP A 245 -10.65 30.10 5.06
C ASP A 245 -10.54 28.95 4.02
N GLU A 246 -11.58 28.80 3.19
CA GLU A 246 -11.69 27.73 2.17
C GLU A 246 -10.46 27.65 1.24
N GLY A 247 -9.97 26.43 1.00
CA GLY A 247 -8.99 26.15 -0.05
C GLY A 247 -7.53 26.30 0.35
N VAL A 248 -7.19 26.00 1.61
CA VAL A 248 -5.81 26.05 2.13
C VAL A 248 -5.40 24.72 2.77
N TYR A 249 -4.11 24.42 2.73
CA TYR A 249 -3.49 23.30 3.44
C TYR A 249 -3.05 23.76 4.83
N ARG A 250 -3.39 22.97 5.88
CA ARG A 250 -3.08 23.29 7.29
C ARG A 250 -2.07 22.33 7.90
N TYR A 251 -0.98 22.90 8.41
CA TYR A 251 0.06 22.24 9.18
C TYR A 251 0.11 22.90 10.56
N GLY A 252 -0.77 22.45 11.46
CA GLY A 252 -0.96 23.06 12.77
C GLY A 252 -1.51 24.48 12.63
N ASP A 253 -0.76 25.48 13.13
CA ASP A 253 -1.10 26.90 13.01
C ASP A 253 -0.66 27.52 11.66
N THR A 254 0.00 26.75 10.79
CA THR A 254 0.49 27.24 9.49
C THR A 254 -0.50 26.89 8.39
N GLU A 255 -0.95 27.90 7.66
CA GLU A 255 -1.81 27.74 6.48
C GLU A 255 -1.00 28.03 5.21
N ARG A 256 -1.27 27.26 4.15
CA ARG A 256 -0.67 27.43 2.82
C ARG A 256 -1.75 27.42 1.75
N THR A 257 -1.73 28.38 0.85
CA THR A 257 -2.49 28.29 -0.41
C THR A 257 -1.91 27.17 -1.29
N PRO A 258 -2.62 26.70 -2.33
CA PRO A 258 -2.09 25.69 -3.24
C PRO A 258 -0.74 26.07 -3.87
N ASP A 259 -0.57 27.31 -4.30
CA ASP A 259 0.72 27.80 -4.82
C ASP A 259 1.83 27.73 -3.75
N GLU A 260 1.53 28.08 -2.50
CA GLU A 260 2.49 28.00 -1.39
C GLU A 260 2.78 26.55 -0.98
N GLN A 261 1.82 25.64 -1.11
CA GLN A 261 1.99 24.21 -0.89
C GLN A 261 2.92 23.59 -1.95
N ILE A 262 2.72 23.93 -3.22
CA ILE A 262 3.61 23.51 -4.32
C ILE A 262 5.03 24.04 -4.08
N GLU A 263 5.19 25.32 -3.73
CA GLU A 263 6.50 25.91 -3.43
C GLU A 263 7.14 25.24 -2.21
N TYR A 264 6.36 24.95 -1.16
CA TYR A 264 6.82 24.23 0.02
C TYR A 264 7.36 22.84 -0.33
N VAL A 265 6.59 22.03 -1.06
CA VAL A 265 7.00 20.68 -1.45
C VAL A 265 8.21 20.73 -2.39
N ALA A 266 8.25 21.65 -3.35
CA ALA A 266 9.41 21.83 -4.23
C ALA A 266 10.68 22.19 -3.46
N ASN A 267 10.58 23.06 -2.46
CA ASN A 267 11.70 23.38 -1.59
C ASN A 267 12.18 22.16 -0.79
N LEU A 268 11.27 21.32 -0.28
CA LEU A 268 11.65 20.07 0.40
C LEU A 268 12.39 19.11 -0.54
N VAL A 269 11.94 18.99 -1.79
CA VAL A 269 12.61 18.17 -2.81
C VAL A 269 14.05 18.65 -3.03
N ASP A 270 14.25 19.96 -3.17
CA ASP A 270 15.58 20.55 -3.38
C ASP A 270 16.47 20.49 -2.13
N GLU A 271 15.91 20.69 -0.94
CA GLU A 271 16.65 20.73 0.33
C GLU A 271 17.14 19.34 0.76
N TYR A 272 16.30 18.31 0.60
CA TYR A 272 16.57 16.94 1.06
C TYR A 272 16.89 15.95 -0.08
N ASP A 273 17.01 16.43 -1.32
CA ASP A 273 17.24 15.61 -2.53
C ASP A 273 16.24 14.43 -2.61
N LEU A 274 14.96 14.74 -2.40
CA LEU A 274 13.92 13.71 -2.30
C LEU A 274 13.79 12.93 -3.61
N VAL A 275 13.84 11.61 -3.51
CA VAL A 275 13.74 10.70 -4.67
C VAL A 275 12.29 10.29 -4.97
N TYR A 276 11.37 10.58 -4.06
CA TYR A 276 9.96 10.20 -4.12
C TYR A 276 9.09 11.16 -3.30
N VAL A 277 7.98 11.61 -3.87
CA VAL A 277 6.93 12.35 -3.16
C VAL A 277 5.58 11.85 -3.66
N GLU A 278 4.73 11.43 -2.73
CA GLU A 278 3.35 10.99 -2.95
C GLU A 278 2.36 11.98 -2.35
N ASP A 279 1.23 12.13 -3.04
CA ASP A 279 0.08 12.98 -2.72
C ASP A 279 0.43 14.36 -2.10
N PRO A 280 1.24 15.18 -2.81
CA PRO A 280 1.66 16.48 -2.30
C PRO A 280 0.54 17.54 -2.28
N LEU A 281 -0.58 17.27 -2.97
CA LEU A 281 -1.76 18.11 -3.14
C LEU A 281 -3.03 17.29 -2.88
N ASP A 282 -4.15 17.99 -2.73
CA ASP A 282 -5.50 17.43 -2.58
C ASP A 282 -5.91 16.56 -3.79
N GLU A 283 -6.68 15.49 -3.54
CA GLU A 283 -7.07 14.52 -4.57
C GLU A 283 -7.92 15.12 -5.72
N GLU A 284 -8.57 16.27 -5.49
CA GLU A 284 -9.36 16.98 -6.50
C GLU A 284 -8.61 18.20 -7.11
N ASP A 285 -7.37 18.50 -6.70
CA ASP A 285 -6.54 19.58 -7.25
C ASP A 285 -5.78 19.14 -8.51
N PHE A 286 -6.51 18.87 -9.58
CA PHE A 286 -5.93 18.46 -10.89
C PHE A 286 -5.18 19.57 -11.63
N ASP A 287 -5.44 20.84 -11.30
CA ASP A 287 -4.84 22.00 -11.97
C ASP A 287 -3.43 22.33 -11.43
N GLY A 288 -3.16 22.01 -10.16
CA GLY A 288 -1.85 22.13 -9.50
C GLY A 288 -0.81 21.15 -10.02
#